data_AF-A0A551YRH2-F1
#
_entry.id   AF-A0A551YRH2-F1
#
_cell.length_a   1.000
_cell.length_b   1.000
_cell.length_c   1.000
_cell.angle_alpha   90.00
_cell.angle_beta   90.00
_cell.angle_gamma   90.00
#
_symmetry.space_group_name_H-M   'P 1'
#
loop_
_entity.id
_entity.type
_entity.pdbx_description
1 polymer ?
#
loop_
_entity_poly.entity_id
_entity_poly.type
_entity_poly.pdbx_seq_one_letter_code
_entity_poly.pdbx_strand_id
1 'polypeptide(L)'
;MMTTQKLKALVNTVIKQSTLDSSQITDHTQKFSLTAGDKLEINDYKSAANNHWELELTTPVNQMTKWFAYIPHVEIKSNDPVAKILQDIKLSQFKVYHRPTEQDGDGVGIPPNGQDNRSERICPVYVLSPRRQTDSLVRQLITLLRVKDTAFIIAERLVQYPEDYLPTISQFEKAVIVQSFVGVGPPQPDSTPYPDWAKERHDKELWRLEQSIRLLQSMNRKISAVVCAMGDSQKHSSKDVRETMQTRLYNLLDKYNLSDLKQPITWGADELVAMGIAQTLPKTKVRVRISNKKTEMWYDGRRPPRELVTEKLQAVGLEESETNWDFEVAILTRRQNGSIDDYQKDDQEQAQLDEQFLAQYKNYSSEQRAKLVIIDGRLFNGAWNATSVLPYDDLLAFGSWGTFGNCVGSTLAVAKIIFYAKNPAAQRQLYLEAIAHDVFANGYKEVQRPEEPKSFCNQLKNQTGITFNHYDGYDNPATVKKVFEVLNRQVNTRMQEHFTGLPLVNNRVFRITPQFWRTFESEVHIWPRLPEEIHKVGIYRTDLEAIAFNPSLGDQFV
;
A
#
# COMPACT_ATOMS: atom_id res chain seq x y z
N MET A 1 -34.74 -10.90 -16.47
CA MET A 1 -35.53 -11.82 -15.61
C MET A 1 -35.28 -11.41 -14.17
N MET A 2 -36.33 -11.10 -13.39
CA MET A 2 -36.17 -10.91 -11.94
C MET A 2 -35.87 -12.27 -11.31
N THR A 3 -34.77 -12.38 -10.59
CA THR A 3 -34.41 -13.60 -9.85
C THR A 3 -35.23 -13.68 -8.58
N THR A 4 -36.20 -14.60 -8.52
CA THR A 4 -36.96 -14.89 -7.30
C THR A 4 -36.04 -15.50 -6.24
N GLN A 5 -36.05 -14.96 -5.03
CA GLN A 5 -35.26 -15.44 -3.89
C GLN A 5 -36.18 -15.98 -2.80
N LYS A 6 -35.65 -16.75 -1.83
CA LYS A 6 -36.45 -17.32 -0.74
C LYS A 6 -35.90 -16.94 0.62
N LEU A 7 -36.70 -16.25 1.42
CA LEU A 7 -36.46 -16.09 2.86
C LEU A 7 -36.95 -17.33 3.59
N LYS A 8 -36.19 -17.82 4.57
CA LYS A 8 -36.53 -18.92 5.47
C LYS A 8 -36.47 -18.43 6.91
N ALA A 9 -37.51 -18.68 7.70
CA ALA A 9 -37.48 -18.42 9.14
C ALA A 9 -36.59 -19.46 9.84
N LEU A 10 -35.63 -19.02 10.64
CA LEU A 10 -34.75 -19.87 11.45
C LEU A 10 -35.37 -20.20 12.81
N VAL A 11 -36.14 -19.26 13.35
CA VAL A 11 -36.94 -19.37 14.58
C VAL A 11 -38.32 -18.80 14.33
N ASN A 12 -39.28 -19.02 15.24
CA ASN A 12 -40.55 -18.33 15.19
C ASN A 12 -40.30 -16.82 15.24
N THR A 13 -40.81 -16.09 14.24
CA THR A 13 -40.48 -14.68 14.06
C THR A 13 -41.65 -13.90 13.49
N VAL A 14 -41.56 -12.57 13.55
CA VAL A 14 -42.61 -11.66 13.09
C VAL A 14 -42.05 -10.76 11.99
N ILE A 15 -42.73 -10.76 10.85
CA ILE A 15 -42.50 -9.85 9.73
C ILE A 15 -43.40 -8.64 9.91
N LYS A 16 -42.87 -7.44 9.71
CA LYS A 16 -43.50 -6.18 10.15
C LYS A 16 -43.43 -5.11 9.05
N GLN A 17 -44.29 -4.10 9.08
CA GLN A 17 -44.20 -2.96 8.15
C GLN A 17 -43.16 -1.90 8.58
N SER A 18 -42.55 -2.06 9.75
CA SER A 18 -41.51 -1.17 10.27
C SER A 18 -40.44 -1.96 11.03
N THR A 19 -39.36 -1.28 11.40
CA THR A 19 -38.26 -1.86 12.19
C THR A 19 -38.50 -1.81 13.71
N LEU A 20 -39.68 -1.36 14.16
CA LEU A 20 -40.07 -1.31 15.57
C LEU A 20 -40.19 -2.70 16.18
N ASP A 21 -40.10 -2.82 17.52
CA ASP A 21 -40.33 -4.09 18.18
C ASP A 21 -41.76 -4.59 17.93
N SER A 22 -41.93 -5.90 17.74
CA SER A 22 -43.24 -6.50 17.43
C SER A 22 -44.30 -6.27 18.52
N SER A 23 -43.86 -6.06 19.77
CA SER A 23 -44.72 -5.72 20.91
C SER A 23 -45.28 -4.29 20.85
N GLN A 24 -44.61 -3.40 20.12
CA GLN A 24 -45.00 -1.99 19.98
C GLN A 24 -46.00 -1.78 18.83
N ILE A 25 -46.19 -2.78 17.96
CA ILE A 25 -47.14 -2.72 16.84
C ILE A 25 -48.47 -3.31 17.32
N THR A 26 -49.42 -2.43 17.63
CA THR A 26 -50.77 -2.80 18.11
C THR A 26 -51.71 -3.20 16.98
N ASP A 27 -51.52 -2.64 15.78
CA ASP A 27 -52.29 -3.00 14.59
C ASP A 27 -51.80 -4.35 14.02
N HIS A 28 -52.65 -5.37 14.14
CA HIS A 28 -52.34 -6.72 13.66
C HIS A 28 -52.24 -6.82 12.12
N THR A 29 -52.72 -5.84 11.36
CA THR A 29 -52.52 -5.81 9.90
C THR A 29 -51.11 -5.36 9.51
N GLN A 30 -50.36 -4.79 10.46
CA GLN A 30 -48.99 -4.32 10.26
C GLN A 30 -47.92 -5.36 10.55
N LYS A 31 -48.32 -6.59 10.89
CA LYS A 31 -47.42 -7.70 11.16
C LYS A 31 -48.03 -9.05 10.81
N PHE A 32 -47.20 -10.00 10.48
CA PHE A 32 -47.59 -11.40 10.36
C PHE A 32 -46.47 -12.31 10.86
N SER A 33 -46.84 -13.49 11.35
CA SER A 33 -45.88 -14.43 11.94
C SER A 33 -45.40 -15.44 10.91
N LEU A 34 -44.14 -15.84 11.04
CA LEU A 34 -43.57 -17.02 10.41
C LEU A 34 -43.15 -18.00 11.50
N THR A 35 -43.51 -19.27 11.30
CA THR A 35 -43.02 -20.38 12.12
C THR A 35 -41.62 -20.77 11.66
N ALA A 36 -40.79 -21.28 12.57
CA ALA A 36 -39.47 -21.80 12.23
C ALA A 36 -39.57 -22.81 11.08
N GLY A 37 -38.79 -22.60 10.01
CA GLY A 37 -38.81 -23.41 8.80
C GLY A 37 -39.66 -22.86 7.65
N ASP A 38 -40.60 -21.93 7.93
CA ASP A 38 -41.44 -21.30 6.91
C ASP A 38 -40.59 -20.56 5.88
N LYS A 39 -41.11 -20.49 4.64
CA LYS A 39 -40.44 -19.84 3.52
C LYS A 39 -41.33 -18.78 2.89
N LEU A 40 -40.74 -17.63 2.55
CA LEU A 40 -41.36 -16.56 1.79
C LEU A 40 -40.60 -16.34 0.48
N GLU A 41 -41.33 -16.19 -0.61
CA GLU A 41 -40.74 -15.76 -1.89
C GLU A 41 -40.65 -14.24 -1.94
N ILE A 42 -39.47 -13.74 -2.31
CA ILE A 42 -39.17 -12.31 -2.37
C ILE A 42 -38.55 -11.97 -3.73
N ASN A 43 -38.95 -10.81 -4.26
CA ASN A 43 -38.41 -10.23 -5.49
C ASN A 43 -37.07 -9.55 -5.22
N ASP A 44 -36.99 -8.80 -4.12
CA ASP A 44 -35.81 -8.02 -3.73
C ASP A 44 -35.71 -7.85 -2.20
N TYR A 45 -34.53 -7.47 -1.73
CA TYR A 45 -34.31 -7.09 -0.34
C TYR A 45 -33.06 -6.22 -0.15
N LYS A 46 -33.03 -5.41 0.90
CA LYS A 46 -31.85 -4.61 1.29
C LYS A 46 -31.77 -4.42 2.81
N SER A 47 -30.60 -4.07 3.32
CA SER A 47 -30.42 -3.77 4.75
C SER A 47 -31.25 -2.55 5.16
N ALA A 48 -31.82 -2.60 6.37
CA ALA A 48 -32.53 -1.50 7.02
C ALA A 48 -31.99 -1.25 8.44
N ALA A 49 -32.48 -0.18 9.09
CA ALA A 49 -32.11 0.14 10.46
C ALA A 49 -32.50 -0.99 11.46
N ASN A 50 -31.88 -0.97 12.64
CA ASN A 50 -32.18 -1.89 13.74
C ASN A 50 -32.02 -3.39 13.39
N ASN A 51 -31.01 -3.76 12.58
CA ASN A 51 -30.74 -5.14 12.16
C ASN A 51 -31.94 -5.82 11.48
N HIS A 52 -32.59 -5.11 10.56
CA HIS A 52 -33.65 -5.67 9.72
C HIS A 52 -33.25 -5.75 8.25
N TRP A 53 -33.84 -6.69 7.53
CA TRP A 53 -34.01 -6.63 6.08
C TRP A 53 -35.27 -5.84 5.75
N GLU A 54 -35.21 -4.92 4.80
CA GLU A 54 -36.35 -4.47 4.01
C GLU A 54 -36.55 -5.48 2.87
N LEU A 55 -37.76 -6.00 2.73
CA LEU A 55 -38.15 -7.06 1.79
C LEU A 55 -39.18 -6.52 0.80
N GLU A 56 -39.07 -6.94 -0.46
CA GLU A 56 -40.13 -6.86 -1.45
C GLU A 56 -40.66 -8.28 -1.71
N LEU A 57 -41.83 -8.60 -1.15
CA LEU A 57 -42.47 -9.91 -1.30
C LEU A 57 -42.98 -10.12 -2.72
N THR A 58 -42.82 -11.34 -3.24
CA THR A 58 -43.38 -11.73 -4.55
C THR A 58 -44.90 -11.75 -4.53
N THR A 59 -45.48 -12.22 -3.42
CA THR A 59 -46.92 -12.20 -3.18
C THR A 59 -47.24 -11.20 -2.06
N PRO A 60 -48.07 -10.17 -2.31
CA PRO A 60 -48.45 -9.21 -1.28
C PRO A 60 -49.13 -9.88 -0.08
N VAL A 61 -48.77 -9.45 1.12
CA VAL A 61 -49.51 -9.74 2.35
C VAL A 61 -50.24 -8.48 2.76
N ASN A 62 -51.51 -8.57 3.14
CA ASN A 62 -52.35 -7.39 3.47
C ASN A 62 -52.29 -6.27 2.41
N GLN A 63 -52.24 -6.64 1.12
CA GLN A 63 -52.13 -5.71 -0.02
C GLN A 63 -50.82 -4.90 -0.09
N MET A 64 -49.79 -5.28 0.67
CA MET A 64 -48.46 -4.67 0.62
C MET A 64 -47.38 -5.68 0.23
N THR A 65 -46.45 -5.23 -0.61
CA THR A 65 -45.26 -5.98 -0.98
C THR A 65 -44.06 -5.66 -0.09
N LYS A 66 -44.03 -4.47 0.55
CA LYS A 66 -42.89 -4.02 1.35
C LYS A 66 -43.02 -4.38 2.82
N TRP A 67 -42.03 -5.11 3.34
CA TRP A 67 -42.03 -5.62 4.72
C TRP A 67 -40.62 -5.63 5.33
N PHE A 68 -40.51 -5.90 6.63
CA PHE A 68 -39.25 -5.96 7.36
C PHE A 68 -39.11 -7.24 8.18
N ALA A 69 -37.94 -7.87 8.09
CA ALA A 69 -37.59 -9.08 8.84
C ALA A 69 -36.36 -8.85 9.71
N TYR A 70 -36.39 -9.31 10.96
CA TYR A 70 -35.24 -9.21 11.85
C TYR A 70 -34.14 -10.21 11.42
N ILE A 71 -32.95 -9.69 11.08
CA ILE A 71 -31.87 -10.43 10.42
C ILE A 71 -31.50 -11.73 11.18
N PRO A 72 -31.30 -11.72 12.51
CA PRO A 72 -30.92 -12.94 13.25
C PRO A 72 -31.94 -14.09 13.19
N HIS A 73 -33.21 -13.80 12.86
CA HIS A 73 -34.28 -14.81 12.86
C HIS A 73 -34.56 -15.42 11.50
N VAL A 74 -33.92 -14.93 10.44
CA VAL A 74 -34.22 -15.33 9.07
C VAL A 74 -32.96 -15.58 8.27
N GLU A 75 -33.04 -16.50 7.30
CA GLU A 75 -32.02 -16.77 6.32
C GLU A 75 -32.61 -16.49 4.95
N ILE A 76 -32.06 -15.53 4.20
CA ILE A 76 -32.41 -15.36 2.80
C ILE A 76 -31.49 -16.27 2.00
N LYS A 77 -32.06 -17.34 1.43
CA LYS A 77 -31.42 -18.11 0.36
C LYS A 77 -31.45 -17.26 -0.89
N SER A 78 -30.48 -16.37 -0.95
CA SER A 78 -30.22 -15.58 -2.13
C SER A 78 -29.66 -16.48 -3.22
N ASN A 79 -30.26 -16.42 -4.40
CA ASN A 79 -29.63 -16.92 -5.62
C ASN A 79 -28.61 -15.91 -6.17
N ASP A 80 -28.55 -14.69 -5.60
CA ASP A 80 -27.46 -13.76 -5.86
C ASP A 80 -26.19 -14.26 -5.16
N PRO A 81 -25.16 -14.67 -5.93
CA PRO A 81 -23.93 -15.18 -5.35
C PRO A 81 -23.21 -14.13 -4.50
N VAL A 82 -23.36 -12.82 -4.77
CA VAL A 82 -22.76 -11.74 -3.96
C VAL A 82 -23.31 -11.78 -2.55
N ALA A 83 -24.63 -11.73 -2.38
CA ALA A 83 -25.30 -11.83 -1.09
C ALA A 83 -24.87 -13.06 -0.26
N LYS A 84 -24.76 -14.24 -0.91
CA LYS A 84 -24.30 -15.45 -0.23
C LYS A 84 -22.87 -15.30 0.28
N ILE A 85 -21.96 -14.76 -0.53
CA ILE A 85 -20.56 -14.55 -0.13
C ILE A 85 -20.49 -13.51 1.02
N LEU A 86 -21.31 -12.46 0.98
CA LEU A 86 -21.40 -11.49 2.08
C LEU A 86 -21.86 -12.13 3.38
N GLN A 87 -22.81 -13.07 3.31
CA GLN A 87 -23.24 -13.85 4.47
C GLN A 87 -22.10 -14.74 4.99
N ASP A 88 -21.39 -15.45 4.11
CA ASP A 88 -20.21 -16.25 4.48
C ASP A 88 -19.15 -15.39 5.20
N ILE A 89 -18.93 -14.15 4.71
CA ILE A 89 -17.99 -13.21 5.32
C ILE A 89 -18.43 -12.79 6.73
N LYS A 90 -19.71 -12.45 6.89
CA LYS A 90 -20.30 -12.02 8.17
C LYS A 90 -20.29 -13.11 9.23
N LEU A 91 -20.52 -14.35 8.82
CA LEU A 91 -20.58 -15.52 9.72
C LEU A 91 -19.22 -16.19 9.92
N SER A 92 -18.17 -15.68 9.28
CA SER A 92 -16.84 -16.28 9.32
C SER A 92 -16.27 -16.37 10.73
N GLN A 93 -15.68 -17.52 11.06
CA GLN A 93 -14.93 -17.75 12.30
C GLN A 93 -13.76 -16.77 12.48
N PHE A 94 -13.24 -16.20 11.40
CA PHE A 94 -12.12 -15.27 11.44
C PHE A 94 -12.49 -13.86 11.96
N LYS A 95 -13.79 -13.57 12.13
CA LYS A 95 -14.33 -12.30 12.66
C LYS A 95 -13.68 -11.06 12.04
N VAL A 96 -13.65 -11.01 10.70
CA VAL A 96 -12.99 -9.92 9.95
C VAL A 96 -13.93 -8.85 9.45
N TYR A 97 -15.23 -9.14 9.40
CA TYR A 97 -16.25 -8.21 8.95
C TYR A 97 -16.37 -7.06 9.96
N HIS A 98 -16.23 -5.82 9.50
CA HIS A 98 -16.48 -4.62 10.29
C HIS A 98 -17.57 -3.79 9.59
N ARG A 99 -18.61 -3.41 10.32
CA ARG A 99 -19.59 -2.44 9.80
C ARG A 99 -19.10 -1.06 10.22
N PRO A 100 -18.79 -0.15 9.28
CA PRO A 100 -18.49 1.22 9.65
C PRO A 100 -19.71 1.81 10.37
N THR A 101 -19.48 2.35 11.54
CA THR A 101 -20.48 3.15 12.26
C THR A 101 -20.35 4.61 11.83
N GLU A 102 -21.30 5.49 12.16
CA GLU A 102 -21.13 6.94 11.93
C GLU A 102 -19.84 7.48 12.58
N GLN A 103 -19.36 6.86 13.65
CA GLN A 103 -18.06 7.13 14.27
C GLN A 103 -16.85 6.85 13.36
N ASP A 104 -16.97 5.95 12.39
CA ASP A 104 -15.93 5.71 11.37
C ASP A 104 -15.99 6.76 10.24
N GLY A 105 -17.10 7.50 10.11
CA GLY A 105 -17.31 8.57 9.13
C GLY A 105 -16.55 9.87 9.40
N ASP A 106 -16.11 10.07 10.65
CA ASP A 106 -15.33 11.24 11.10
C ASP A 106 -13.81 11.04 10.94
N GLY A 107 -13.38 9.90 10.38
CA GLY A 107 -11.97 9.63 10.14
C GLY A 107 -11.17 9.31 11.42
N VAL A 108 -11.66 8.37 12.24
CA VAL A 108 -10.99 7.99 13.52
C VAL A 108 -10.88 6.49 13.79
N GLY A 109 -11.29 5.60 12.88
CA GLY A 109 -11.33 4.16 13.17
C GLY A 109 -10.13 3.41 12.66
N ILE A 110 -9.58 2.26 13.14
CA ILE A 110 -9.40 1.66 14.52
C ILE A 110 -8.03 0.88 14.66
N PRO A 111 -7.26 0.94 15.79
CA PRO A 111 -6.20 0.01 16.23
C PRO A 111 -6.67 -0.79 17.48
N PRO A 112 -5.86 -1.69 18.07
CA PRO A 112 -6.31 -2.60 19.14
C PRO A 112 -6.80 -1.90 20.42
N ASN A 113 -6.54 -0.59 20.54
CA ASN A 113 -6.81 0.27 21.68
C ASN A 113 -7.91 1.30 21.38
N GLY A 114 -8.56 1.23 20.20
CA GLY A 114 -9.63 2.17 19.81
C GLY A 114 -9.18 3.57 19.36
N GLN A 115 -7.91 3.83 19.05
CA GLN A 115 -7.41 5.14 18.56
C GLN A 115 -6.80 5.12 17.16
N ASP A 116 -7.58 5.21 16.10
CA ASP A 116 -6.98 5.22 14.77
C ASP A 116 -7.28 6.53 14.13
N ASN A 117 -6.34 7.43 14.29
CA ASN A 117 -6.47 8.78 13.80
C ASN A 117 -6.37 8.87 12.24
N ARG A 118 -6.92 7.90 11.48
CA ARG A 118 -7.13 7.90 10.02
C ARG A 118 -8.25 8.87 9.66
N SER A 119 -7.91 10.13 9.42
CA SER A 119 -8.81 11.24 9.05
C SER A 119 -9.62 11.09 7.75
N GLU A 120 -9.64 9.93 7.08
CA GLU A 120 -10.25 9.80 5.75
C GLU A 120 -11.35 8.75 5.63
N ARG A 121 -12.37 9.14 4.87
CA ARG A 121 -13.38 8.28 4.25
C ARG A 121 -12.66 7.30 3.31
N ILE A 122 -12.96 6.01 3.43
CA ILE A 122 -12.46 4.95 2.55
C ILE A 122 -12.54 5.41 1.08
N CYS A 123 -11.41 5.50 0.38
CA CYS A 123 -11.40 5.78 -1.06
C CYS A 123 -11.71 4.47 -1.80
N PRO A 124 -12.89 4.32 -2.42
CA PRO A 124 -13.38 3.00 -2.77
C PRO A 124 -12.83 2.46 -4.11
N VAL A 125 -12.08 3.27 -4.89
CA VAL A 125 -11.34 2.84 -6.09
C VAL A 125 -9.89 2.49 -5.78
N TYR A 126 -9.32 3.12 -4.75
CA TYR A 126 -7.90 3.09 -4.43
C TYR A 126 -7.76 2.64 -2.99
N VAL A 127 -7.84 1.34 -2.83
CA VAL A 127 -7.85 0.72 -1.51
C VAL A 127 -6.51 1.04 -0.83
N LEU A 128 -6.62 1.71 0.31
CA LEU A 128 -5.56 2.23 1.17
C LEU A 128 -4.43 1.23 1.36
N SER A 129 -3.24 1.54 0.84
CA SER A 129 -2.02 0.83 1.23
C SER A 129 -1.97 0.66 2.76
N PRO A 130 -1.48 -0.47 3.30
CA PRO A 130 -1.33 -0.64 4.74
C PRO A 130 -0.43 0.42 5.40
N ARG A 131 0.39 1.15 4.62
CA ARG A 131 1.19 2.30 5.07
C ARG A 131 0.83 3.59 4.32
N ARG A 132 0.91 4.74 5.00
CA ARG A 132 0.32 6.01 4.54
C ARG A 132 1.12 6.75 3.44
N GLN A 133 2.45 6.69 3.44
CA GLN A 133 3.29 7.29 2.37
C GLN A 133 3.01 6.73 0.98
N THR A 134 2.62 5.46 0.91
CA THR A 134 2.30 4.82 -0.36
C THR A 134 0.96 5.27 -0.91
N ASP A 135 0.13 6.00 -0.14
CA ASP A 135 -1.14 6.56 -0.62
C ASP A 135 -0.95 7.76 -1.54
N SER A 136 -0.17 8.78 -1.15
CA SER A 136 0.14 9.92 -2.04
C SER A 136 0.85 9.47 -3.29
N LEU A 137 1.89 8.65 -3.14
CA LEU A 137 2.60 8.08 -4.29
C LEU A 137 1.62 7.35 -5.22
N VAL A 138 0.78 6.46 -4.70
CA VAL A 138 -0.22 5.75 -5.51
C VAL A 138 -1.19 6.72 -6.19
N ARG A 139 -1.71 7.75 -5.51
CA ARG A 139 -2.60 8.76 -6.09
C ARG A 139 -1.92 9.55 -7.21
N GLN A 140 -0.66 9.89 -7.05
CA GLN A 140 0.16 10.54 -8.07
C GLN A 140 0.36 9.62 -9.28
N LEU A 141 0.72 8.35 -9.05
CA LEU A 141 0.92 7.34 -10.10
C LEU A 141 -0.37 7.06 -10.90
N ILE A 142 -1.52 7.02 -10.23
CA ILE A 142 -2.83 6.90 -10.90
C ILE A 142 -3.19 8.18 -11.66
N THR A 143 -2.83 9.36 -11.15
CA THR A 143 -3.09 10.60 -11.90
C THR A 143 -2.27 10.63 -13.19
N LEU A 144 -1.05 10.10 -13.15
CA LEU A 144 -0.21 9.89 -14.34
C LEU A 144 -0.82 8.88 -15.30
N LEU A 145 -1.33 7.77 -14.79
CA LEU A 145 -1.88 6.68 -15.59
C LEU A 145 -3.40 6.68 -15.52
N ARG A 146 -4.05 7.11 -16.61
CA ARG A 146 -5.51 7.03 -16.77
C ARG A 146 -6.00 5.58 -16.93
N VAL A 147 -5.73 4.68 -15.96
CA VAL A 147 -6.25 3.31 -15.91
C VAL A 147 -7.71 3.37 -15.50
N LYS A 148 -8.58 3.80 -16.42
CA LYS A 148 -9.98 4.12 -16.15
C LYS A 148 -10.88 2.89 -15.96
N ASP A 149 -10.41 1.71 -16.35
CA ASP A 149 -11.21 0.48 -16.43
C ASP A 149 -10.88 -0.56 -15.35
N THR A 150 -9.88 -0.28 -14.49
CA THR A 150 -9.34 -1.26 -13.54
C THR A 150 -9.40 -0.74 -12.10
N ALA A 151 -10.02 -1.53 -11.22
CA ALA A 151 -9.99 -1.31 -9.77
C ALA A 151 -8.76 -1.98 -9.13
N PHE A 152 -8.11 -1.33 -8.16
CA PHE A 152 -6.99 -1.88 -7.41
C PHE A 152 -7.42 -2.19 -5.98
N ILE A 153 -7.47 -3.47 -5.64
CA ILE A 153 -8.23 -3.97 -4.49
C ILE A 153 -7.30 -4.67 -3.51
N ILE A 154 -7.18 -4.14 -2.29
CA ILE A 154 -6.52 -4.87 -1.20
C ILE A 154 -7.52 -5.85 -0.61
N ALA A 155 -7.21 -7.14 -0.73
CA ALA A 155 -8.13 -8.22 -0.37
C ALA A 155 -8.60 -8.14 1.09
N GLU A 156 -7.73 -7.75 2.03
CA GLU A 156 -8.11 -7.55 3.43
C GLU A 156 -9.23 -6.50 3.59
N ARG A 157 -9.11 -5.36 2.89
CA ARG A 157 -10.04 -4.24 3.05
C ARG A 157 -11.38 -4.51 2.40
N LEU A 158 -11.39 -5.14 1.22
CA LEU A 158 -12.64 -5.55 0.57
C LEU A 158 -13.46 -6.47 1.47
N VAL A 159 -12.82 -7.43 2.13
CA VAL A 159 -13.52 -8.38 3.01
C VAL A 159 -13.90 -7.74 4.35
N GLN A 160 -13.14 -6.74 4.81
CA GLN A 160 -13.46 -5.99 6.03
C GLN A 160 -14.70 -5.10 5.85
N TYR A 161 -14.84 -4.43 4.71
CA TYR A 161 -15.91 -3.46 4.42
C TYR A 161 -16.58 -3.66 3.06
N PRO A 162 -17.09 -4.86 2.74
CA PRO A 162 -17.47 -5.16 1.37
C PRO A 162 -18.55 -4.23 0.83
N GLU A 163 -19.56 -3.89 1.62
CA GLU A 163 -20.65 -3.00 1.21
C GLU A 163 -20.19 -1.59 0.78
N ASP A 164 -19.08 -1.07 1.29
CA ASP A 164 -18.56 0.24 0.92
C ASP A 164 -17.82 0.22 -0.43
N TYR A 165 -17.15 -0.89 -0.72
CA TYR A 165 -16.34 -1.04 -1.93
C TYR A 165 -17.15 -1.53 -3.13
N LEU A 166 -18.13 -2.42 -2.93
CA LEU A 166 -18.87 -3.07 -4.01
C LEU A 166 -19.54 -2.08 -5.00
N PRO A 167 -20.23 -1.00 -4.57
CA PRO A 167 -20.83 -0.04 -5.51
C PRO A 167 -19.80 0.61 -6.44
N THR A 168 -18.60 0.88 -5.92
CA THR A 168 -17.54 1.51 -6.70
C THR A 168 -16.86 0.50 -7.62
N ILE A 169 -16.52 -0.68 -7.11
CA ILE A 169 -15.95 -1.78 -7.91
C ILE A 169 -16.84 -2.12 -9.11
N SER A 170 -18.17 -2.01 -8.96
CA SER A 170 -19.13 -2.26 -10.04
C SER A 170 -18.96 -1.34 -11.26
N GLN A 171 -18.30 -0.18 -11.09
CA GLN A 171 -18.03 0.79 -12.15
C GLN A 171 -16.82 0.42 -13.03
N PHE A 172 -16.03 -0.58 -12.62
CA PHE A 172 -14.82 -1.01 -13.32
C PHE A 172 -15.04 -2.33 -14.04
N GLU A 173 -14.40 -2.54 -15.18
CA GLU A 173 -14.46 -3.80 -15.92
C GLU A 173 -13.52 -4.85 -15.30
N LYS A 174 -12.35 -4.38 -14.87
CA LYS A 174 -11.24 -5.21 -14.41
C LYS A 174 -10.92 -4.94 -12.94
N ALA A 175 -10.24 -5.89 -12.33
CA ALA A 175 -9.73 -5.77 -10.98
C ALA A 175 -8.31 -6.37 -10.87
N VAL A 176 -7.45 -5.67 -10.16
CA VAL A 176 -6.18 -6.19 -9.64
C VAL A 176 -6.36 -6.44 -8.15
N ILE A 177 -6.04 -7.65 -7.70
CA ILE A 177 -6.07 -7.99 -6.27
C ILE A 177 -4.66 -7.86 -5.70
N VAL A 178 -4.55 -7.17 -4.57
CA VAL A 178 -3.32 -6.97 -3.81
C VAL A 178 -3.45 -7.71 -2.48
N GLN A 179 -2.46 -8.54 -2.16
CA GLN A 179 -2.41 -9.30 -0.91
C GLN A 179 -1.01 -9.26 -0.27
N SER A 180 -0.94 -8.80 0.97
CA SER A 180 0.24 -8.95 1.82
C SER A 180 0.06 -10.13 2.76
N PHE A 181 1.05 -11.01 2.83
CA PHE A 181 1.17 -12.02 3.87
C PHE A 181 2.07 -11.51 4.99
N VAL A 182 1.74 -11.82 6.24
CA VAL A 182 2.60 -11.47 7.36
C VAL A 182 3.99 -12.12 7.19
N GLY A 183 5.05 -11.39 7.53
CA GLY A 183 6.39 -11.96 7.57
C GLY A 183 6.61 -12.84 8.80
N VAL A 184 7.61 -13.72 8.75
CA VAL A 184 8.00 -14.54 9.90
C VAL A 184 9.22 -13.88 10.57
N GLY A 185 8.96 -12.91 11.44
CA GLY A 185 9.98 -12.19 12.24
C GLY A 185 10.40 -12.91 13.54
N PRO A 186 11.36 -12.37 14.32
CA PRO A 186 11.65 -12.87 15.68
C PRO A 186 10.61 -12.32 16.68
N PRO A 187 10.26 -13.04 17.78
CA PRO A 187 11.22 -13.65 18.71
C PRO A 187 10.74 -15.02 19.21
N GLN A 188 11.25 -16.12 18.63
CA GLN A 188 11.39 -17.34 19.42
C GLN A 188 12.75 -17.98 19.11
N PRO A 189 13.44 -18.48 20.15
CA PRO A 189 14.75 -19.13 20.03
C PRO A 189 14.69 -20.41 19.19
N ASP A 190 13.50 -20.91 18.87
CA ASP A 190 13.35 -22.18 18.20
C ASP A 190 13.38 -22.07 16.67
N SER A 191 14.02 -23.09 16.10
CA SER A 191 14.13 -23.42 14.69
C SER A 191 12.82 -23.93 14.09
N THR A 192 11.66 -23.58 14.66
CA THR A 192 10.36 -24.08 14.19
C THR A 192 10.16 -23.65 12.73
N PRO A 193 10.08 -24.59 11.76
CA PRO A 193 10.16 -24.26 10.33
C PRO A 193 9.00 -23.40 9.84
N TYR A 194 7.81 -23.59 10.43
CA TYR A 194 6.62 -22.78 10.18
C TYR A 194 5.83 -22.63 11.49
N PRO A 195 5.91 -21.47 12.16
CA PRO A 195 5.25 -21.24 13.45
C PRO A 195 3.72 -21.32 13.35
N ASP A 196 3.06 -21.87 14.37
CA ASP A 196 1.60 -22.06 14.36
C ASP A 196 0.83 -20.73 14.30
N TRP A 197 1.31 -19.69 15.01
CA TRP A 197 0.73 -18.35 14.92
C TRP A 197 0.75 -17.81 13.48
N ALA A 198 1.82 -18.12 12.73
CA ALA A 198 1.97 -17.69 11.35
C ALA A 198 1.05 -18.50 10.44
N LYS A 199 0.88 -19.81 10.69
CA LYS A 199 -0.10 -20.65 9.95
C LYS A 199 -1.51 -20.11 10.12
N GLU A 200 -1.95 -19.87 11.36
CA GLU A 200 -3.27 -19.33 11.65
C GLU A 200 -3.50 -17.96 10.98
N ARG A 201 -2.47 -17.10 11.00
CA ARG A 201 -2.54 -15.79 10.34
C ARG A 201 -2.60 -15.93 8.81
N HIS A 202 -1.78 -16.80 8.23
CA HIS A 202 -1.75 -17.05 6.79
C HIS A 202 -3.04 -17.73 6.28
N ASP A 203 -3.67 -18.59 7.09
CA ASP A 203 -4.98 -19.19 6.78
C ASP A 203 -6.04 -18.12 6.65
N LYS A 204 -6.04 -17.16 7.59
CA LYS A 204 -6.93 -15.99 7.56
C LYS A 204 -6.68 -15.10 6.34
N GLU A 205 -5.42 -14.86 5.99
CA GLU A 205 -5.04 -14.02 4.83
C GLU A 205 -5.41 -14.68 3.50
N LEU A 206 -5.15 -15.98 3.33
CA LEU A 206 -5.59 -16.74 2.15
C LEU A 206 -7.12 -16.81 2.05
N TRP A 207 -7.82 -16.96 3.18
CA TRP A 207 -9.28 -16.94 3.18
C TRP A 207 -9.84 -15.58 2.74
N ARG A 208 -9.21 -14.46 3.14
CA ARG A 208 -9.58 -13.11 2.67
C ARG A 208 -9.35 -12.94 1.16
N LEU A 209 -8.22 -13.43 0.65
CA LEU A 209 -7.94 -13.46 -0.78
C LEU A 209 -8.99 -14.28 -1.53
N GLU A 210 -9.32 -15.47 -1.03
CA GLU A 210 -10.38 -16.32 -1.59
C GLU A 210 -11.74 -15.60 -1.65
N GLN A 211 -12.16 -14.95 -0.55
CA GLN A 211 -13.45 -14.23 -0.55
C GLN A 211 -13.43 -13.04 -1.52
N SER A 212 -12.30 -12.35 -1.65
CA SER A 212 -12.14 -11.26 -2.63
C SER A 212 -12.28 -11.77 -4.06
N ILE A 213 -11.64 -12.89 -4.40
CA ILE A 213 -11.78 -13.55 -5.71
C ILE A 213 -13.24 -13.91 -5.96
N ARG A 214 -13.91 -14.56 -5.00
CA ARG A 214 -15.32 -14.96 -5.10
C ARG A 214 -16.24 -13.76 -5.35
N LEU A 215 -16.07 -12.67 -4.60
CA LEU A 215 -16.86 -11.44 -4.76
C LEU A 215 -16.67 -10.82 -6.15
N LEU A 216 -15.43 -10.74 -6.64
CA LEU A 216 -15.17 -10.13 -7.94
C LEU A 216 -15.72 -10.98 -9.09
N GLN A 217 -15.59 -12.30 -9.00
CA GLN A 217 -16.15 -13.22 -9.99
C GLN A 217 -17.69 -13.19 -9.98
N SER A 218 -18.34 -13.12 -8.81
CA SER A 218 -19.81 -13.03 -8.74
C SER A 218 -20.34 -11.70 -9.29
N MET A 219 -19.56 -10.62 -9.19
CA MET A 219 -19.84 -9.33 -9.83
C MET A 219 -19.49 -9.29 -11.33
N ASN A 220 -19.01 -10.39 -11.90
CA ASN A 220 -18.53 -10.46 -13.28
C ASN A 220 -17.40 -9.45 -13.59
N ARG A 221 -16.50 -9.23 -12.62
CA ARG A 221 -15.28 -8.41 -12.83
C ARG A 221 -14.14 -9.30 -13.29
N LYS A 222 -13.42 -8.90 -14.34
CA LYS A 222 -12.25 -9.65 -14.81
C LYS A 222 -11.07 -9.40 -13.87
N ILE A 223 -10.60 -10.43 -13.18
CA ILE A 223 -9.37 -10.35 -12.39
C ILE A 223 -8.19 -10.37 -13.39
N SER A 224 -7.47 -9.27 -13.50
CA SER A 224 -6.37 -9.10 -14.47
C SER A 224 -5.00 -9.39 -13.88
N ALA A 225 -4.86 -9.30 -12.55
CA ALA A 225 -3.65 -9.65 -11.83
C ALA A 225 -3.94 -9.95 -10.35
N VAL A 226 -3.08 -10.77 -9.75
CA VAL A 226 -3.03 -10.99 -8.30
C VAL A 226 -1.58 -10.78 -7.86
N VAL A 227 -1.33 -9.69 -7.14
CA VAL A 227 0.01 -9.29 -6.68
C VAL A 227 0.14 -9.59 -5.21
N CYS A 228 1.12 -10.43 -4.89
CA CYS A 228 1.34 -10.92 -3.54
C CYS A 228 2.77 -10.62 -3.07
N ALA A 229 2.90 -10.28 -1.80
CA ALA A 229 4.19 -10.31 -1.12
C ALA A 229 4.08 -10.82 0.31
N MET A 230 5.23 -11.17 0.88
CA MET A 230 5.41 -11.48 2.29
C MET A 230 6.20 -10.34 2.94
N GLY A 231 5.76 -9.92 4.13
CA GLY A 231 6.42 -8.89 4.91
C GLY A 231 7.74 -9.32 5.55
N ASP A 232 8.29 -8.44 6.38
CA ASP A 232 9.61 -8.55 7.02
C ASP A 232 9.89 -9.93 7.64
N SER A 233 10.95 -10.56 7.15
CA SER A 233 11.30 -11.95 7.47
C SER A 233 12.80 -12.13 7.60
N GLN A 234 13.26 -12.29 8.85
CA GLN A 234 14.70 -12.23 9.18
C GLN A 234 15.42 -13.58 9.26
N LYS A 235 14.65 -14.68 9.20
CA LYS A 235 15.18 -16.05 9.32
C LYS A 235 15.37 -16.67 7.93
N HIS A 236 16.38 -17.53 7.78
CA HIS A 236 16.54 -18.35 6.56
C HIS A 236 15.31 -19.27 6.34
N SER A 237 14.71 -19.78 7.42
CA SER A 237 13.51 -20.65 7.35
C SER A 237 12.26 -19.94 6.81
N SER A 238 12.23 -18.60 6.78
CA SER A 238 11.13 -17.85 6.19
C SER A 238 10.97 -18.15 4.68
N LYS A 239 12.04 -18.60 4.01
CA LYS A 239 11.99 -19.11 2.64
C LYS A 239 11.02 -20.29 2.51
N ASP A 240 11.11 -21.27 3.39
CA ASP A 240 10.32 -22.50 3.33
C ASP A 240 8.84 -22.20 3.62
N VAL A 241 8.58 -21.26 4.54
CA VAL A 241 7.23 -20.74 4.80
C VAL A 241 6.66 -20.08 3.55
N ARG A 242 7.44 -19.22 2.89
CA ARG A 242 7.02 -18.57 1.65
C ARG A 242 6.76 -19.58 0.53
N GLU A 243 7.59 -20.59 0.36
CA GLU A 243 7.39 -21.66 -0.64
C GLU A 243 6.13 -22.49 -0.37
N THR A 244 5.85 -22.75 0.91
CA THR A 244 4.57 -23.36 1.34
C THR A 244 3.40 -22.44 0.97
N MET A 245 3.50 -21.15 1.26
CA MET A 245 2.47 -20.17 0.91
C MET A 245 2.30 -20.00 -0.59
N GLN A 246 3.38 -20.07 -1.37
CA GLN A 246 3.36 -20.02 -2.82
C GLN A 246 2.52 -21.16 -3.40
N THR A 247 2.74 -22.37 -2.91
CA THR A 247 1.98 -23.56 -3.31
C THR A 247 0.50 -23.41 -2.99
N ARG A 248 0.19 -22.91 -1.79
CA ARG A 248 -1.19 -22.67 -1.35
C ARG A 248 -1.89 -21.60 -2.19
N LEU A 249 -1.19 -20.51 -2.53
CA LEU A 249 -1.67 -19.46 -3.41
C LEU A 249 -1.96 -20.03 -4.81
N TYR A 250 -1.05 -20.80 -5.38
CA TYR A 250 -1.23 -21.39 -6.71
C TYR A 250 -2.40 -22.36 -6.77
N ASN A 251 -2.57 -23.20 -5.75
CA ASN A 251 -3.75 -24.08 -5.64
C ASN A 251 -5.05 -23.28 -5.54
N LEU A 252 -5.04 -22.15 -4.80
CA LEU A 252 -6.19 -21.25 -4.73
C LEU A 252 -6.51 -20.64 -6.09
N LEU A 253 -5.50 -20.15 -6.82
CA LEU A 253 -5.71 -19.58 -8.16
C LEU A 253 -6.24 -20.63 -9.15
N ASP A 254 -5.72 -21.86 -9.11
CA ASP A 254 -6.22 -22.96 -9.94
C ASP A 254 -7.68 -23.29 -9.64
N LYS A 255 -8.05 -23.35 -8.35
CA LYS A 255 -9.43 -23.60 -7.91
C LYS A 255 -10.44 -22.62 -8.51
N TYR A 256 -10.02 -21.38 -8.79
CA TYR A 256 -10.87 -20.32 -9.31
C TYR A 256 -10.60 -19.97 -10.78
N ASN A 257 -9.93 -20.84 -11.54
CA ASN A 257 -9.59 -20.66 -12.96
C ASN A 257 -8.74 -19.41 -13.25
N LEU A 258 -7.79 -19.11 -12.36
CA LEU A 258 -6.87 -17.97 -12.45
C LEU A 258 -5.41 -18.43 -12.63
N SER A 259 -5.18 -19.61 -13.20
CA SER A 259 -3.84 -20.20 -13.36
C SER A 259 -2.88 -19.33 -14.17
N ASP A 260 -3.39 -18.59 -15.16
CA ASP A 260 -2.60 -17.67 -15.99
C ASP A 260 -2.10 -16.43 -15.21
N LEU A 261 -2.64 -16.19 -14.02
CA LEU A 261 -2.26 -15.06 -13.14
C LEU A 261 -1.22 -15.45 -12.08
N LYS A 262 -0.70 -16.68 -12.11
CA LYS A 262 0.30 -17.15 -11.15
C LYS A 262 1.57 -16.31 -11.23
N GLN A 263 1.91 -15.68 -10.10
CA GLN A 263 3.14 -14.92 -9.91
C GLN A 263 3.83 -15.31 -8.59
N PRO A 264 5.16 -15.11 -8.49
CA PRO A 264 5.87 -15.28 -7.22
C PRO A 264 5.28 -14.39 -6.12
N ILE A 265 5.15 -14.92 -4.90
CA ILE A 265 5.00 -14.13 -3.68
C ILE A 265 6.34 -13.44 -3.48
N THR A 266 6.39 -12.14 -3.71
CA THR A 266 7.64 -11.37 -3.58
C THR A 266 7.92 -11.00 -2.11
N TRP A 267 9.06 -10.38 -1.82
CA TRP A 267 9.40 -9.85 -0.49
C TRP A 267 9.15 -8.35 -0.44
N GLY A 268 8.65 -7.84 0.67
CA GLY A 268 8.28 -6.44 0.80
C GLY A 268 6.85 -6.18 0.31
N ALA A 269 6.03 -5.62 1.20
CA ALA A 269 4.58 -5.53 1.04
C ALA A 269 4.06 -4.10 0.87
N ASP A 270 4.89 -3.10 1.12
CA ASP A 270 4.45 -1.69 1.19
C ASP A 270 4.14 -1.13 -0.21
N GLU A 271 4.78 -1.66 -1.23
CA GLU A 271 4.80 -1.22 -2.62
C GLU A 271 3.78 -1.91 -3.53
N LEU A 272 3.06 -2.91 -3.01
CA LEU A 272 2.28 -3.85 -3.82
C LEU A 272 1.23 -3.18 -4.71
N VAL A 273 0.67 -2.05 -4.27
CA VAL A 273 -0.30 -1.29 -5.07
C VAL A 273 0.38 -0.66 -6.28
N ALA A 274 1.56 -0.05 -6.11
CA ALA A 274 2.33 0.49 -7.23
C ALA A 274 2.75 -0.63 -8.20
N MET A 275 3.18 -1.79 -7.68
CA MET A 275 3.47 -2.97 -8.50
C MET A 275 2.24 -3.44 -9.27
N GLY A 276 1.07 -3.48 -8.63
CA GLY A 276 -0.21 -3.82 -9.27
C GLY A 276 -0.54 -2.88 -10.42
N ILE A 277 -0.38 -1.56 -10.24
CA ILE A 277 -0.57 -0.57 -11.32
C ILE A 277 0.42 -0.86 -12.46
N ALA A 278 1.71 -0.99 -12.15
CA ALA A 278 2.75 -1.25 -13.13
C ALA A 278 2.53 -2.55 -13.92
N GLN A 279 1.97 -3.59 -13.28
CA GLN A 279 1.69 -4.87 -13.92
C GLN A 279 0.56 -4.79 -14.96
N THR A 280 -0.35 -3.81 -14.86
CA THR A 280 -1.39 -3.57 -15.89
C THR A 280 -0.85 -2.96 -17.17
N LEU A 281 0.37 -2.41 -17.13
CA LEU A 281 1.04 -1.83 -18.30
C LEU A 281 1.70 -2.93 -19.15
N PRO A 282 1.91 -2.69 -20.46
CA PRO A 282 2.58 -3.66 -21.31
C PRO A 282 3.94 -4.08 -20.75
N LYS A 283 4.37 -5.30 -21.08
CA LYS A 283 5.69 -5.80 -20.68
C LYS A 283 6.79 -4.88 -21.23
N THR A 284 7.81 -4.63 -20.40
CA THR A 284 8.89 -3.69 -20.71
C THR A 284 10.22 -4.35 -20.46
N LYS A 285 11.18 -4.14 -21.36
CA LYS A 285 12.51 -4.74 -21.26
C LYS A 285 13.41 -3.87 -20.42
N VAL A 286 14.17 -4.47 -19.53
CA VAL A 286 15.09 -3.74 -18.65
C VAL A 286 16.45 -4.39 -18.60
N ARG A 287 17.48 -3.57 -18.44
CA ARG A 287 18.81 -4.06 -18.09
C ARG A 287 19.04 -3.87 -16.60
N VAL A 288 19.51 -4.90 -15.90
CA VAL A 288 19.72 -4.82 -14.45
C VAL A 288 21.18 -5.05 -14.10
N ARG A 289 21.76 -4.09 -13.37
CA ARG A 289 23.11 -4.19 -12.81
C ARG A 289 23.03 -4.09 -11.29
N ILE A 290 23.66 -5.04 -10.60
CA ILE A 290 23.70 -5.10 -9.14
C ILE A 290 25.16 -5.09 -8.73
N SER A 291 25.56 -4.17 -7.85
CA SER A 291 26.96 -4.00 -7.45
C SER A 291 27.53 -5.25 -6.77
N ASN A 292 26.76 -5.90 -5.90
CA ASN A 292 27.06 -7.18 -5.30
C ASN A 292 25.82 -8.08 -5.28
N LYS A 293 25.89 -9.15 -6.08
CA LYS A 293 24.76 -10.08 -6.25
C LYS A 293 24.58 -11.05 -5.08
N LYS A 294 25.51 -11.11 -4.12
CA LYS A 294 25.60 -12.20 -3.13
C LYS A 294 25.41 -11.79 -1.67
N THR A 295 25.37 -10.49 -1.34
CA THR A 295 25.10 -10.08 0.05
C THR A 295 23.74 -10.57 0.50
N GLU A 296 23.58 -11.02 1.74
CA GLU A 296 22.27 -11.42 2.26
C GLU A 296 21.44 -10.18 2.61
N MET A 297 20.15 -10.19 2.24
CA MET A 297 19.21 -9.13 2.63
C MET A 297 18.45 -9.50 3.89
N TRP A 298 18.66 -8.71 4.94
CA TRP A 298 18.30 -9.09 6.31
C TRP A 298 16.80 -9.34 6.51
N TYR A 299 15.93 -8.57 5.86
CA TYR A 299 14.48 -8.63 6.05
C TYR A 299 13.75 -9.45 4.98
N ASP A 300 14.49 -10.04 4.04
CA ASP A 300 13.95 -10.67 2.84
C ASP A 300 14.32 -12.16 2.81
N GLY A 301 14.19 -12.83 3.96
CA GLY A 301 14.52 -14.24 4.15
C GLY A 301 16.03 -14.53 4.03
N ARG A 302 16.89 -13.51 4.21
CA ARG A 302 18.34 -13.58 3.99
C ARG A 302 18.73 -14.06 2.60
N ARG A 303 17.91 -13.75 1.61
CA ARG A 303 18.15 -14.10 0.21
C ARG A 303 19.12 -13.09 -0.42
N PRO A 304 19.90 -13.53 -1.43
CA PRO A 304 20.75 -12.64 -2.21
C PRO A 304 19.91 -11.70 -3.10
N PRO A 305 20.35 -10.45 -3.33
CA PRO A 305 19.60 -9.44 -4.08
C PRO A 305 19.26 -9.88 -5.51
N ARG A 306 20.10 -10.70 -6.16
CA ARG A 306 19.80 -11.17 -7.52
C ARG A 306 18.50 -11.98 -7.59
N GLU A 307 18.24 -12.83 -6.62
CA GLU A 307 17.03 -13.65 -6.58
C GLU A 307 15.81 -12.77 -6.29
N LEU A 308 15.92 -11.87 -5.31
CA LEU A 308 14.87 -10.91 -4.97
C LEU A 308 14.48 -10.01 -6.15
N VAL A 309 15.47 -9.47 -6.86
CA VAL A 309 15.23 -8.62 -8.04
C VAL A 309 14.55 -9.42 -9.16
N THR A 310 14.98 -10.66 -9.41
CA THR A 310 14.37 -11.50 -10.46
C THR A 310 12.88 -11.75 -10.21
N GLU A 311 12.51 -12.05 -8.96
CA GLU A 311 11.11 -12.24 -8.56
C GLU A 311 10.31 -10.93 -8.71
N LYS A 312 10.91 -9.79 -8.35
CA LYS A 312 10.28 -8.46 -8.49
C LYS A 312 10.05 -8.05 -9.94
N LEU A 313 11.02 -8.29 -10.83
CA LEU A 313 10.86 -7.98 -12.26
C LEU A 313 9.61 -8.64 -12.83
N GLN A 314 9.42 -9.94 -12.55
CA GLN A 314 8.26 -10.68 -13.02
C GLN A 314 6.94 -10.10 -12.48
N ALA A 315 6.90 -9.79 -11.17
CA ALA A 315 5.71 -9.26 -10.52
C ALA A 315 5.33 -7.83 -10.99
N VAL A 316 6.31 -7.01 -11.40
CA VAL A 316 6.09 -5.67 -11.99
C VAL A 316 5.75 -5.75 -13.49
N GLY A 317 5.96 -6.91 -14.13
CA GLY A 317 5.81 -7.09 -15.57
C GLY A 317 6.97 -6.48 -16.35
N LEU A 318 8.19 -6.68 -15.87
CA LEU A 318 9.45 -6.33 -16.53
C LEU A 318 10.16 -7.61 -17.00
N GLU A 319 10.83 -7.54 -18.15
CA GLU A 319 11.61 -8.63 -18.72
C GLU A 319 13.08 -8.22 -18.83
N GLU A 320 13.99 -9.01 -18.25
CA GLU A 320 15.40 -8.66 -18.30
C GLU A 320 16.02 -8.91 -19.68
N SER A 321 16.81 -7.95 -20.18
CA SER A 321 17.56 -8.07 -21.42
C SER A 321 18.90 -7.34 -21.35
N GLU A 322 19.97 -8.02 -21.76
CA GLU A 322 21.32 -7.45 -21.82
C GLU A 322 21.64 -6.74 -23.15
N THR A 323 20.82 -6.94 -24.19
CA THR A 323 21.11 -6.45 -25.56
C THR A 323 20.03 -5.55 -26.13
N ASN A 324 18.80 -5.62 -25.62
CA ASN A 324 17.69 -4.79 -26.09
C ASN A 324 16.78 -4.44 -24.91
N TRP A 325 17.00 -3.27 -24.30
CA TRP A 325 16.27 -2.80 -23.14
C TRP A 325 15.66 -1.41 -23.37
N ASP A 326 14.54 -1.15 -22.71
CA ASP A 326 13.86 0.14 -22.74
C ASP A 326 14.47 1.12 -21.71
N PHE A 327 14.85 0.60 -20.53
CA PHE A 327 15.57 1.35 -19.50
C PHE A 327 16.53 0.46 -18.68
N GLU A 328 17.48 1.09 -18.00
CA GLU A 328 18.54 0.44 -17.22
C GLU A 328 18.37 0.73 -15.72
N VAL A 329 18.66 -0.29 -14.90
CA VAL A 329 18.52 -0.25 -13.45
C VAL A 329 19.86 -0.56 -12.80
N ALA A 330 20.37 0.40 -12.03
CA ALA A 330 21.59 0.28 -11.26
C ALA A 330 21.25 0.13 -9.76
N ILE A 331 21.56 -1.03 -9.20
CA ILE A 331 21.23 -1.37 -7.80
C ILE A 331 22.52 -1.44 -6.99
N LEU A 332 22.66 -0.51 -6.04
CA LEU A 332 23.71 -0.55 -5.04
C LEU A 332 23.31 -1.48 -3.90
N THR A 333 24.25 -2.33 -3.52
CA THR A 333 24.13 -3.30 -2.45
C THR A 333 25.42 -3.32 -1.64
N ARG A 334 25.35 -3.84 -0.42
CA ARG A 334 26.51 -3.92 0.46
C ARG A 334 27.60 -4.81 -0.14
N ARG A 335 28.85 -4.52 0.18
CA ARG A 335 30.01 -5.35 -0.12
C ARG A 335 29.83 -6.75 0.45
N GLN A 336 30.61 -7.69 -0.05
CA GLN A 336 30.52 -9.07 0.41
C GLN A 336 30.80 -9.12 1.92
N ASN A 337 29.94 -9.82 2.67
CA ASN A 337 29.98 -9.92 4.13
C ASN A 337 29.74 -8.59 4.88
N GLY A 338 29.25 -7.54 4.21
CA GLY A 338 28.84 -6.30 4.87
C GLY A 338 27.66 -6.50 5.81
N SER A 339 27.72 -5.92 7.00
CA SER A 339 26.65 -5.93 8.00
C SER A 339 25.59 -4.87 7.71
N ILE A 340 24.41 -5.02 8.32
CA ILE A 340 23.38 -3.97 8.30
C ILE A 340 23.80 -2.75 9.11
N ASP A 341 24.71 -2.90 10.06
CA ASP A 341 25.19 -1.83 10.94
C ASP A 341 26.45 -1.14 10.43
N ASP A 342 26.99 -1.56 9.27
CA ASP A 342 28.25 -0.99 8.77
C ASP A 342 28.12 0.49 8.38
N TYR A 343 26.90 1.04 8.22
CA TYR A 343 26.70 2.49 7.99
C TYR A 343 27.18 3.35 9.16
N GLN A 344 27.20 2.79 10.36
CA GLN A 344 27.72 3.45 11.56
C GLN A 344 29.24 3.61 11.49
N LYS A 345 29.92 2.79 10.68
CA LYS A 345 31.38 2.82 10.49
C LYS A 345 31.73 3.58 9.23
N ASP A 346 32.87 4.27 9.21
CA ASP A 346 33.36 4.86 7.97
C ASP A 346 33.95 3.80 7.03
N ASP A 347 33.07 3.05 6.37
CA ASP A 347 33.42 1.92 5.49
C ASP A 347 33.99 2.40 4.15
N GLN A 348 35.32 2.56 4.11
CA GLN A 348 36.08 3.00 2.93
C GLN A 348 36.07 1.96 1.79
N GLU A 349 36.00 0.67 2.12
CA GLU A 349 35.92 -0.41 1.12
C GLU A 349 34.59 -0.33 0.35
N GLN A 350 33.48 -0.16 1.09
CA GLN A 350 32.17 0.07 0.48
C GLN A 350 32.19 1.31 -0.43
N ALA A 351 32.74 2.43 0.04
CA ALA A 351 32.79 3.67 -0.74
C ALA A 351 33.55 3.50 -2.07
N GLN A 352 34.69 2.80 -2.06
CA GLN A 352 35.46 2.53 -3.28
C GLN A 352 34.67 1.67 -4.28
N LEU A 353 33.95 0.66 -3.81
CA LEU A 353 33.11 -0.19 -4.66
C LEU A 353 31.96 0.60 -5.29
N ASP A 354 31.35 1.50 -4.52
CA ASP A 354 30.26 2.35 -5.01
C ASP A 354 30.76 3.31 -6.10
N GLU A 355 31.92 3.94 -5.91
CA GLU A 355 32.53 4.81 -6.92
C GLU A 355 32.84 4.06 -8.22
N GLN A 356 33.42 2.86 -8.12
CA GLN A 356 33.71 2.03 -9.28
C GLN A 356 32.43 1.62 -10.02
N PHE A 357 31.39 1.21 -9.28
CA PHE A 357 30.12 0.80 -9.87
C PHE A 357 29.42 1.95 -10.59
N LEU A 358 29.46 3.15 -10.01
CA LEU A 358 28.78 4.33 -10.53
C LEU A 358 29.54 5.07 -11.62
N ALA A 359 30.86 4.86 -11.74
CA ALA A 359 31.72 5.55 -12.71
C ALA A 359 31.17 5.48 -14.15
N GLN A 360 30.57 4.36 -14.54
CA GLN A 360 30.02 4.18 -15.89
C GLN A 360 28.83 5.10 -16.21
N TYR A 361 28.03 5.48 -15.20
CA TYR A 361 26.83 6.29 -15.39
C TYR A 361 27.13 7.79 -15.37
N LYS A 362 28.30 8.19 -14.85
CA LYS A 362 28.71 9.60 -14.78
C LYS A 362 28.80 10.26 -16.16
N ASN A 363 29.09 9.48 -17.21
CA ASN A 363 29.25 9.98 -18.57
C ASN A 363 28.02 9.73 -19.47
N TYR A 364 26.89 9.31 -18.90
CA TYR A 364 25.67 9.12 -19.68
C TYR A 364 25.17 10.44 -20.25
N SER A 365 24.78 10.42 -21.53
CA SER A 365 24.04 11.52 -22.16
C SER A 365 22.67 11.72 -21.50
N SER A 366 22.04 12.89 -21.67
CA SER A 366 20.69 13.15 -21.16
C SER A 366 19.67 12.10 -21.57
N GLU A 367 19.74 11.58 -22.80
CA GLU A 367 18.83 10.53 -23.25
C GLU A 367 19.03 9.20 -22.50
N GLN A 368 20.30 8.83 -22.24
CA GLN A 368 20.60 7.63 -21.46
C GLN A 368 20.19 7.81 -19.99
N ARG A 369 20.39 8.99 -19.41
CA ARG A 369 19.99 9.29 -18.02
C ARG A 369 18.48 9.27 -17.84
N ALA A 370 17.72 9.79 -18.81
CA ALA A 370 16.26 9.70 -18.81
C ALA A 370 15.70 8.26 -18.81
N LYS A 371 16.57 7.27 -19.06
CA LYS A 371 16.27 5.83 -19.02
C LYS A 371 17.09 5.11 -17.94
N LEU A 372 17.64 5.81 -16.96
CA LEU A 372 18.43 5.25 -15.87
C LEU A 372 17.67 5.33 -14.55
N VAL A 373 17.56 4.19 -13.87
CA VAL A 373 17.03 4.04 -12.52
C VAL A 373 18.17 3.75 -11.57
N ILE A 374 18.21 4.42 -10.42
CA ILE A 374 19.15 4.11 -9.34
C ILE A 374 18.39 3.63 -8.11
N ILE A 375 18.79 2.48 -7.58
CA ILE A 375 18.24 1.91 -6.35
C ILE A 375 19.38 1.77 -5.35
N ASP A 376 19.26 2.42 -4.20
CA ASP A 376 20.19 2.25 -3.09
C ASP A 376 19.60 1.26 -2.08
N GLY A 377 19.90 -0.01 -2.27
CA GLY A 377 19.42 -1.11 -1.44
C GLY A 377 20.37 -1.49 -0.30
N ARG A 378 21.27 -0.58 0.12
CA ARG A 378 22.30 -0.89 1.14
C ARG A 378 21.75 -0.81 2.55
N LEU A 379 20.80 0.09 2.82
CA LEU A 379 20.16 0.28 4.11
C LEU A 379 18.67 0.09 4.02
N PHE A 380 18.05 -0.18 5.16
CA PHE A 380 16.62 -0.21 5.27
C PHE A 380 16.11 1.20 5.55
N ASN A 381 15.04 1.61 4.88
CA ASN A 381 14.35 2.91 5.06
C ASN A 381 15.19 4.17 4.78
N GLY A 382 16.15 4.12 3.85
CA GLY A 382 16.89 5.31 3.44
C GLY A 382 18.18 4.99 2.72
N ALA A 383 18.76 6.00 2.07
CA ALA A 383 19.99 5.82 1.32
C ALA A 383 21.16 5.69 2.29
N TRP A 384 22.21 5.00 1.85
CA TRP A 384 23.43 4.94 2.64
C TRP A 384 24.06 6.32 2.77
N ASN A 385 24.12 7.08 1.68
CA ASN A 385 24.63 8.45 1.60
C ASN A 385 24.31 9.03 0.22
N ALA A 386 24.76 10.26 -0.03
CA ALA A 386 24.60 10.93 -1.31
C ALA A 386 25.42 10.33 -2.47
N THR A 387 26.27 9.31 -2.25
CA THR A 387 27.09 8.73 -3.33
C THR A 387 26.24 8.11 -4.44
N SER A 388 25.05 7.58 -4.11
CA SER A 388 24.08 7.05 -5.08
C SER A 388 23.32 8.14 -5.87
N VAL A 389 23.48 9.41 -5.50
CA VAL A 389 22.84 10.55 -6.15
C VAL A 389 23.81 11.16 -7.15
N LEU A 390 23.62 10.85 -8.43
CA LEU A 390 24.36 11.51 -9.51
C LEU A 390 23.98 13.01 -9.60
N PRO A 391 24.87 13.90 -10.08
CA PRO A 391 24.62 15.34 -10.13
C PRO A 391 23.71 15.74 -11.31
N TYR A 392 22.58 15.04 -11.44
CA TYR A 392 21.63 15.16 -12.54
C TYR A 392 20.20 15.15 -11.98
N ASP A 393 19.26 15.86 -12.61
CA ASP A 393 17.85 15.89 -12.24
C ASP A 393 16.94 15.10 -13.18
N ASP A 394 17.50 14.52 -14.23
CA ASP A 394 16.79 13.93 -15.37
C ASP A 394 16.81 12.40 -15.39
N LEU A 395 17.12 11.75 -14.26
CA LEU A 395 17.05 10.29 -14.15
C LEU A 395 15.60 9.80 -14.15
N LEU A 396 15.39 8.53 -14.52
CA LEU A 396 14.05 7.95 -14.62
C LEU A 396 13.39 7.78 -13.25
N ALA A 397 14.14 7.26 -12.28
CA ALA A 397 13.68 7.08 -10.91
C ALA A 397 14.85 6.88 -9.94
N PHE A 398 14.59 7.17 -8.66
CA PHE A 398 15.45 6.88 -7.53
C PHE A 398 14.63 6.22 -6.43
N GLY A 399 15.26 5.34 -5.65
CA GLY A 399 14.67 4.91 -4.39
C GLY A 399 15.67 4.20 -3.48
N SER A 400 15.45 4.36 -2.19
CA SER A 400 16.19 3.67 -1.13
C SER A 400 15.31 3.37 0.11
N TRP A 401 14.03 3.69 0.03
CA TRP A 401 13.08 3.53 1.12
C TRP A 401 12.56 2.10 1.26
N GLY A 402 12.33 1.65 2.49
CA GLY A 402 11.87 0.30 2.80
C GLY A 402 12.99 -0.71 3.02
N THR A 403 12.61 -1.95 3.31
CA THR A 403 13.50 -3.11 3.17
C THR A 403 13.93 -3.30 1.71
N PHE A 404 14.89 -4.18 1.43
CA PHE A 404 15.42 -4.32 0.06
C PHE A 404 14.31 -4.68 -0.94
N GLY A 405 13.42 -5.61 -0.58
CA GLY A 405 12.24 -5.96 -1.37
C GLY A 405 11.32 -4.77 -1.64
N ASN A 406 10.96 -4.02 -0.60
CA ASN A 406 10.13 -2.81 -0.70
C ASN A 406 10.75 -1.79 -1.65
N CYS A 407 12.02 -1.47 -1.43
CA CYS A 407 12.79 -0.47 -2.18
C CYS A 407 12.86 -0.82 -3.67
N VAL A 408 13.22 -2.07 -3.98
CA VAL A 408 13.29 -2.54 -5.36
C VAL A 408 11.92 -2.53 -6.02
N GLY A 409 10.90 -3.08 -5.36
CA GLY A 409 9.56 -3.20 -5.94
C GLY A 409 8.91 -1.85 -6.22
N SER A 410 8.98 -0.91 -5.26
CA SER A 410 8.46 0.45 -5.40
C SER A 410 9.17 1.22 -6.51
N THR A 411 10.50 1.24 -6.51
CA THR A 411 11.28 2.01 -7.49
C THR A 411 11.08 1.47 -8.91
N LEU A 412 11.05 0.15 -9.10
CA LEU A 412 10.80 -0.46 -10.40
C LEU A 412 9.38 -0.17 -10.91
N ALA A 413 8.38 -0.22 -10.02
CA ALA A 413 7.01 0.11 -10.38
C ALA A 413 6.88 1.58 -10.80
N VAL A 414 7.43 2.50 -10.00
CA VAL A 414 7.47 3.94 -10.30
C VAL A 414 8.17 4.20 -11.64
N ALA A 415 9.34 3.61 -11.86
CA ALA A 415 10.08 3.76 -13.11
C ALA A 415 9.27 3.31 -14.34
N LYS A 416 8.64 2.13 -14.26
CA LYS A 416 7.80 1.62 -15.35
C LYS A 416 6.61 2.55 -15.61
N ILE A 417 5.94 3.01 -14.56
CA ILE A 417 4.80 3.93 -14.65
C ILE A 417 5.20 5.24 -15.32
N ILE A 418 6.29 5.87 -14.87
CA ILE A 418 6.81 7.11 -15.44
C ILE A 418 7.21 6.92 -16.91
N PHE A 419 7.88 5.81 -17.24
CA PHE A 419 8.27 5.47 -18.60
C PHE A 419 7.07 5.44 -19.57
N TYR A 420 5.94 4.87 -19.15
CA TYR A 420 4.70 4.87 -19.95
C TYR A 420 3.94 6.20 -19.91
N ALA A 421 3.97 6.91 -18.79
CA ALA A 421 3.32 8.22 -18.66
C ALA A 421 3.93 9.25 -19.61
N LYS A 422 5.22 9.09 -19.99
CA LYS A 422 5.95 9.99 -20.88
C LYS A 422 5.81 11.46 -20.46
N ASN A 423 5.90 11.70 -19.16
CA ASN A 423 5.79 13.02 -18.55
C ASN A 423 7.14 13.39 -17.89
N PRO A 424 8.01 14.13 -18.60
CA PRO A 424 9.32 14.51 -18.07
C PRO A 424 9.24 15.42 -16.83
N ALA A 425 8.20 16.24 -16.71
CA ALA A 425 8.02 17.10 -15.54
C ALA A 425 7.76 16.25 -14.28
N ALA A 426 6.83 15.30 -14.38
CA ALA A 426 6.55 14.36 -13.29
C ALA A 426 7.74 13.45 -12.98
N GLN A 427 8.47 13.00 -14.00
CA GLN A 427 9.69 12.21 -13.83
C GLN A 427 10.70 12.95 -12.93
N ARG A 428 11.04 14.18 -13.32
CA ARG A 428 12.00 15.02 -12.60
C ARG A 428 11.54 15.34 -11.19
N GLN A 429 10.25 15.66 -11.02
CA GLN A 429 9.68 15.93 -9.70
C GLN A 429 9.79 14.71 -8.79
N LEU A 430 9.26 13.56 -9.19
CA LEU A 430 9.27 12.34 -8.36
C LEU A 430 10.70 11.88 -8.05
N TYR A 431 11.63 12.03 -9.00
CA TYR A 431 13.04 11.76 -8.78
C TYR A 431 13.65 12.66 -7.69
N LEU A 432 13.44 13.97 -7.78
CA LEU A 432 13.97 14.94 -6.81
C LEU A 432 13.30 14.81 -5.43
N GLU A 433 11.99 14.53 -5.37
CA GLU A 433 11.27 14.27 -4.13
C GLU A 433 11.77 13.01 -3.44
N ALA A 434 11.99 11.93 -4.21
CA ALA A 434 12.59 10.70 -3.70
C ALA A 434 13.96 10.99 -3.08
N ILE A 435 14.86 11.69 -3.77
CA ILE A 435 16.19 12.01 -3.22
C ILE A 435 16.12 12.88 -1.96
N ALA A 436 15.31 13.93 -2.00
CA ALA A 436 15.15 14.83 -0.87
C ALA A 436 14.68 14.07 0.38
N HIS A 437 13.76 13.13 0.22
CA HIS A 437 13.29 12.27 1.29
C HIS A 437 14.33 11.22 1.71
N ASP A 438 14.73 10.38 0.76
CA ASP A 438 15.45 9.14 1.00
C ASP A 438 16.91 9.33 1.36
N VAL A 439 17.53 10.40 0.84
CA VAL A 439 18.95 10.71 1.06
C VAL A 439 19.08 11.78 2.13
N PHE A 440 18.43 12.93 1.96
CA PHE A 440 18.70 14.09 2.82
C PHE A 440 17.81 14.15 4.06
N ALA A 441 16.61 13.56 4.04
CA ALA A 441 15.79 13.46 5.24
C ALA A 441 16.06 12.17 6.03
N ASN A 442 16.18 11.04 5.33
CA ASN A 442 16.28 9.71 5.94
C ASN A 442 17.66 9.07 5.88
N GLY A 443 18.62 9.60 5.12
CA GLY A 443 19.91 8.95 4.88
C GLY A 443 20.59 8.53 6.19
N TYR A 444 20.53 7.23 6.51
CA TYR A 444 20.82 6.70 7.85
C TYR A 444 22.23 7.06 8.33
N LYS A 445 23.23 7.06 7.42
CA LYS A 445 24.60 7.48 7.74
C LYS A 445 24.68 8.96 8.14
N GLU A 446 23.98 9.83 7.44
CA GLU A 446 23.99 11.28 7.70
C GLU A 446 23.16 11.63 8.94
N VAL A 447 22.04 10.92 9.12
CA VAL A 447 21.15 11.09 10.25
C VAL A 447 21.77 10.54 11.53
N GLN A 448 22.17 9.26 11.57
CA GLN A 448 22.39 8.53 12.83
C GLN A 448 23.82 8.51 13.38
N ARG A 449 24.84 9.05 12.70
CA ARG A 449 26.22 9.00 13.22
C ARG A 449 26.40 9.87 14.48
N PRO A 450 26.96 9.33 15.57
CA PRO A 450 27.14 10.07 16.82
C PRO A 450 28.37 10.99 16.85
N GLU A 451 29.39 10.73 16.02
CA GLU A 451 30.68 11.44 16.06
C GLU A 451 30.67 12.74 15.22
N GLU A 452 31.24 13.81 15.79
CA GLU A 452 31.08 15.25 15.46
C GLU A 452 31.49 15.73 14.05
N PRO A 453 31.16 16.98 13.63
CA PRO A 453 30.06 17.87 14.02
C PRO A 453 28.96 17.96 12.93
N LYS A 454 28.97 17.04 11.95
CA LYS A 454 28.13 17.11 10.73
C LYS A 454 26.87 16.24 10.76
N SER A 455 26.61 15.45 11.81
CA SER A 455 25.41 14.61 11.83
C SER A 455 24.14 15.42 12.12
N PHE A 456 23.08 15.14 11.36
CA PHE A 456 21.82 15.87 11.46
C PHE A 456 21.18 15.74 12.84
N CYS A 457 21.27 14.56 13.49
CA CYS A 457 20.77 14.36 14.85
C CYS A 457 21.36 15.34 15.87
N ASN A 458 22.68 15.55 15.83
CA ASN A 458 23.36 16.45 16.76
C ASN A 458 22.99 17.92 16.47
N GLN A 459 22.91 18.29 15.19
CA GLN A 459 22.49 19.64 14.78
C GLN A 459 21.06 19.95 15.24
N LEU A 460 20.14 19.01 15.04
CA LEU A 460 18.75 19.14 15.50
C LEU A 460 18.70 19.32 17.02
N LYS A 461 19.38 18.45 17.78
CA LYS A 461 19.40 18.51 19.25
C LYS A 461 19.97 19.83 19.75
N ASN A 462 21.06 20.32 19.15
CA ASN A 462 21.67 21.59 19.52
C ASN A 462 20.78 22.80 19.21
N GLN A 463 20.05 22.78 18.10
CA GLN A 463 19.18 23.89 17.69
C GLN A 463 17.85 23.92 18.45
N THR A 464 17.33 22.77 18.86
CA THR A 464 15.94 22.64 19.33
C THR A 464 15.80 22.08 20.74
N GLY A 465 16.85 21.45 21.29
CA GLY A 465 16.78 20.62 22.49
C GLY A 465 16.09 19.27 22.26
N ILE A 466 15.68 18.94 21.02
CA ILE A 466 14.90 17.74 20.69
C ILE A 466 15.80 16.70 20.03
N THR A 467 15.77 15.46 20.54
CA THR A 467 16.44 14.33 19.90
C THR A 467 15.69 13.93 18.63
N PHE A 468 16.42 13.68 17.55
CA PHE A 468 15.80 13.17 16.34
C PHE A 468 15.21 11.78 16.58
N ASN A 469 13.93 11.61 16.27
CA ASN A 469 13.26 10.33 16.35
C ASN A 469 12.87 9.89 14.95
N HIS A 470 13.62 8.92 14.44
CA HIS A 470 13.33 8.34 13.14
C HIS A 470 12.02 7.53 13.22
N TYR A 471 11.93 6.57 14.15
CA TYR A 471 10.92 5.50 14.13
C TYR A 471 9.65 5.76 14.92
N ASP A 472 9.76 6.19 16.19
CA ASP A 472 8.58 6.28 17.06
C ASP A 472 7.87 7.62 16.89
N GLY A 473 8.52 8.57 16.21
CA GLY A 473 8.02 9.91 15.98
C GLY A 473 7.96 10.76 17.24
N TYR A 474 7.07 11.74 17.22
CA TYR A 474 6.86 12.69 18.32
C TYR A 474 5.38 12.64 18.74
N ASP A 475 5.02 13.11 19.92
CA ASP A 475 3.63 13.07 20.43
C ASP A 475 3.02 14.47 20.59
N ASN A 476 3.80 15.52 20.37
CA ASN A 476 3.41 16.92 20.53
C ASN A 476 3.48 17.68 19.19
N PRO A 477 2.39 18.34 18.73
CA PRO A 477 2.39 19.18 17.53
C PRO A 477 3.51 20.24 17.49
N ALA A 478 3.82 20.88 18.62
CA ALA A 478 4.87 21.89 18.71
C ALA A 478 6.27 21.29 18.50
N THR A 479 6.50 20.08 19.00
CA THR A 479 7.74 19.32 18.78
C THR A 479 7.88 18.93 17.31
N VAL A 480 6.80 18.39 16.71
CA VAL A 480 6.76 18.06 15.28
C VAL A 480 7.08 19.29 14.43
N LYS A 481 6.43 20.43 14.70
CA LYS A 481 6.68 21.68 13.97
C LYS A 481 8.17 22.07 14.02
N LYS A 482 8.77 22.14 15.21
CA LYS A 482 10.19 22.50 15.37
C LYS A 482 11.13 21.55 14.65
N VAL A 483 10.89 20.25 14.74
CA VAL A 483 11.75 19.24 14.09
C VAL A 483 11.68 19.38 12.58
N PHE A 484 10.49 19.48 12.03
CA PHE A 484 10.30 19.56 10.59
C PHE A 484 10.72 20.92 10.01
N GLU A 485 10.68 22.01 10.77
CA GLU A 485 11.29 23.29 10.35
C GLU A 485 12.82 23.16 10.15
N VAL A 486 13.51 22.48 11.06
CA VAL A 486 14.96 22.23 10.95
C VAL A 486 15.25 21.23 9.83
N LEU A 487 14.47 20.15 9.74
CA LEU A 487 14.60 19.15 8.68
C LEU A 487 14.41 19.77 7.30
N ASN A 488 13.35 20.58 7.12
CA ASN A 488 13.11 21.30 5.87
C ASN A 488 14.27 22.22 5.50
N ARG A 489 14.79 23.00 6.46
CA ARG A 489 15.96 23.86 6.22
C ARG A 489 17.17 23.04 5.76
N GLN A 490 17.46 21.94 6.47
CA GLN A 490 18.59 21.06 6.15
C GLN A 490 18.45 20.45 4.75
N VAL A 491 17.30 19.86 4.44
CA VAL A 491 17.07 19.23 3.13
C VAL A 491 17.16 20.24 2.01
N ASN A 492 16.61 21.45 2.18
CA ASN A 492 16.78 22.51 1.17
C ASN A 492 18.24 22.89 0.98
N THR A 493 19.01 23.11 2.06
CA THR A 493 20.45 23.38 1.97
C THR A 493 21.17 22.28 1.19
N ARG A 494 20.91 21.01 1.52
CA ARG A 494 21.56 19.87 0.87
C ARG A 494 21.18 19.72 -0.60
N MET A 495 19.90 19.89 -0.93
CA MET A 495 19.44 19.86 -2.32
C MET A 495 20.10 20.97 -3.13
N GLN A 496 20.19 22.19 -2.59
CA GLN A 496 20.87 23.31 -3.24
C GLN A 496 22.37 23.04 -3.40
N GLU A 497 23.05 22.53 -2.37
CA GLU A 497 24.48 22.17 -2.42
C GLU A 497 24.77 21.09 -3.48
N HIS A 498 23.95 20.03 -3.54
CA HIS A 498 24.20 18.88 -4.41
C HIS A 498 23.83 19.14 -5.88
N PHE A 499 22.75 19.91 -6.11
CA PHE A 499 22.23 20.21 -7.45
C PHE A 499 22.45 21.66 -7.87
N THR A 500 23.49 22.29 -7.31
CA THR A 500 23.83 23.69 -7.62
C THR A 500 23.87 23.93 -9.12
N GLY A 501 23.13 24.93 -9.59
CA GLY A 501 23.09 25.32 -11.00
C GLY A 501 22.02 24.63 -11.83
N LEU A 502 21.29 23.64 -11.29
CA LEU A 502 20.15 23.04 -11.99
C LEU A 502 18.88 23.92 -11.85
N PRO A 503 18.24 24.33 -12.96
CA PRO A 503 17.09 25.23 -12.94
C PRO A 503 15.91 24.74 -12.08
N LEU A 504 15.75 23.42 -11.93
CA LEU A 504 14.64 22.81 -11.18
C LEU A 504 14.82 22.82 -9.67
N VAL A 505 16.05 23.09 -9.20
CA VAL A 505 16.34 23.27 -7.78
C VAL A 505 16.44 24.76 -7.46
N ASN A 506 16.92 25.58 -8.40
CA ASN A 506 17.02 27.03 -8.24
C ASN A 506 15.61 27.64 -8.02
N ASN A 507 15.46 28.46 -6.97
CA ASN A 507 14.22 29.14 -6.58
C ASN A 507 13.04 28.23 -6.23
N ARG A 508 13.30 26.93 -5.98
CA ARG A 508 12.30 26.02 -5.45
C ARG A 508 12.64 25.57 -4.03
N VAL A 509 11.62 25.20 -3.27
CA VAL A 509 11.76 24.64 -1.92
C VAL A 509 11.16 23.25 -1.83
N PHE A 510 11.91 22.35 -1.19
CA PHE A 510 11.49 21.01 -0.82
C PHE A 510 10.79 21.07 0.53
N ARG A 511 9.53 20.67 0.57
CA ARG A 511 8.70 20.70 1.78
C ARG A 511 8.38 19.29 2.23
N ILE A 512 9.02 18.89 3.31
CA ILE A 512 8.79 17.68 4.06
C ILE A 512 7.59 17.89 4.98
N THR A 513 6.58 17.06 4.78
CA THR A 513 5.29 17.10 5.44
C THR A 513 5.13 15.88 6.35
N PRO A 514 4.89 16.08 7.66
CA PRO A 514 4.64 14.97 8.57
C PRO A 514 3.26 14.36 8.33
N GLN A 515 3.21 13.04 8.12
CA GLN A 515 1.93 12.32 8.05
C GLN A 515 1.48 11.83 9.43
N PHE A 516 2.37 11.21 10.21
CA PHE A 516 2.03 10.58 11.50
C PHE A 516 3.19 10.60 12.48
N TRP A 517 3.74 11.80 12.70
CA TRP A 517 4.81 12.08 13.67
C TRP A 517 6.17 11.43 13.39
N ARG A 518 6.21 10.32 12.63
CA ARG A 518 7.40 9.58 12.22
C ARG A 518 8.07 10.27 11.05
N THR A 519 9.39 10.46 11.15
CA THR A 519 10.12 11.13 10.07
C THR A 519 10.21 10.25 8.83
N PHE A 520 10.46 8.94 9.00
CA PHE A 520 10.57 8.02 7.86
C PHE A 520 9.26 7.80 7.10
N GLU A 521 8.11 8.17 7.69
CA GLU A 521 6.78 8.12 7.08
C GLU A 521 6.32 9.48 6.50
N SER A 522 7.23 10.44 6.33
CA SER A 522 6.90 11.79 5.84
C SER A 522 6.88 11.87 4.32
N GLU A 523 6.19 12.87 3.77
CA GLU A 523 6.17 13.12 2.33
C GLU A 523 7.01 14.33 1.97
N VAL A 524 7.55 14.39 0.76
CA VAL A 524 8.27 15.56 0.26
C VAL A 524 7.60 16.08 -0.99
N HIS A 525 7.38 17.39 -1.04
CA HIS A 525 6.74 18.09 -2.16
C HIS A 525 7.58 19.29 -2.59
N ILE A 526 7.72 19.53 -3.90
CA ILE A 526 8.50 20.67 -4.45
C ILE A 526 7.61 21.89 -4.75
N TRP A 527 8.08 23.09 -4.42
CA TRP A 527 7.34 24.37 -4.58
C TRP A 527 8.17 25.49 -5.19
N PRO A 528 7.58 26.46 -5.95
CA PRO A 528 6.21 26.46 -6.48
C PRO A 528 5.99 25.27 -7.40
N ARG A 529 4.75 24.83 -7.60
CA ARG A 529 4.44 23.68 -8.46
C ARG A 529 4.73 24.01 -9.94
N LEU A 530 5.27 23.07 -10.73
CA LEU A 530 5.28 23.21 -12.19
C LEU A 530 3.85 23.06 -12.74
N PRO A 531 3.51 23.75 -13.85
CA PRO A 531 2.14 23.78 -14.40
C PRO A 531 1.56 22.42 -14.81
N GLU A 532 2.41 21.42 -15.02
CA GLU A 532 2.05 20.06 -15.47
C GLU A 532 2.24 19.00 -14.36
N GLU A 533 2.44 19.43 -13.10
CA GLU A 533 2.73 18.53 -11.98
C GLU A 533 1.50 17.79 -11.46
N ILE A 534 1.74 16.58 -10.97
CA ILE A 534 0.73 15.59 -10.60
C ILE A 534 0.30 15.66 -9.14
N HIS A 535 0.35 16.85 -8.52
CA HIS A 535 0.12 17.04 -7.09
C HIS A 535 -1.19 16.42 -6.61
N LYS A 536 -1.05 15.25 -5.98
CA LYS A 536 -2.10 14.62 -5.19
C LYS A 536 -1.55 14.45 -3.80
N VAL A 537 -1.97 15.36 -2.92
CA VAL A 537 -1.58 15.34 -1.52
C VAL A 537 -2.10 14.06 -0.86
N GLY A 538 -1.26 13.43 -0.05
CA GLY A 538 -1.66 12.38 0.87
C GLY A 538 -2.25 12.96 2.15
N ILE A 539 -2.33 12.12 3.18
CA ILE A 539 -2.86 12.51 4.49
C ILE A 539 -1.86 13.41 5.21
N TYR A 540 -2.30 14.58 5.68
CA TYR A 540 -1.48 15.44 6.53
C TYR A 540 -2.13 15.63 7.89
N ARG A 541 -1.32 16.02 8.88
CA ARG A 541 -1.81 16.33 10.22
C ARG A 541 -2.56 17.66 10.26
N THR A 542 -3.87 17.59 10.46
CA THR A 542 -4.77 18.76 10.47
C THR A 542 -4.59 19.66 11.68
N ASP A 543 -3.95 19.17 12.74
CA ASP A 543 -3.65 19.94 13.96
C ASP A 543 -2.31 20.67 13.90
N LEU A 544 -1.60 20.60 12.76
CA LEU A 544 -0.47 21.46 12.46
C LEU A 544 -0.92 22.68 11.66
N GLU A 545 -0.11 23.76 11.72
CA GLU A 545 -0.35 24.95 10.91
C GLU A 545 -0.38 24.61 9.42
N ALA A 546 -1.55 24.79 8.80
CA ALA A 546 -1.78 24.40 7.42
C ALA A 546 -0.80 25.09 6.45
N ILE A 547 -0.41 26.33 6.70
CA ILE A 547 0.51 27.06 5.81
C ILE A 547 1.90 26.40 5.75
N ALA A 548 2.36 25.81 6.86
CA ALA A 548 3.68 25.21 6.95
C ALA A 548 3.72 23.75 6.46
N PHE A 549 2.62 23.01 6.64
CA PHE A 549 2.59 21.55 6.47
C PHE A 549 1.45 21.03 5.59
N ASN A 550 0.67 21.91 4.95
CA ASN A 550 -0.31 21.48 3.97
C ASN A 550 0.28 21.61 2.55
N PRO A 551 0.61 20.50 1.88
CA PRO A 551 1.11 20.51 0.52
C PRO A 551 0.05 20.89 -0.52
N SER A 552 -1.14 21.36 -0.14
CA SER A 552 -2.12 21.96 -1.05
C SER A 552 -2.13 23.49 -1.03
N LEU A 553 -1.59 24.12 0.02
CA LEU A 553 -1.64 25.57 0.23
C LEU A 553 -0.35 26.31 -0.19
N GLY A 554 0.64 25.59 -0.71
CA GLY A 554 1.95 26.18 -1.01
C GLY A 554 1.96 27.25 -2.11
N ASP A 555 0.95 27.25 -3.01
CA ASP A 555 0.81 28.23 -4.09
C ASP A 555 0.46 29.65 -3.59
N GLN A 556 -0.01 29.78 -2.33
CA GLN A 556 -0.42 31.07 -1.76
C GLN A 556 0.75 31.93 -1.24
N PHE A 557 1.99 31.44 -1.29
CA PHE A 557 3.12 32.03 -0.55
C PHE A 557 4.48 31.93 -1.28
N VAL A 558 4.50 31.87 -2.61
CA VAL A 558 5.73 32.03 -3.43
C VAL A 558 5.79 33.42 -4.02
#